data_AF-A0A556VC28-F1
#
_entry.id   AF-A0A556VC28-F1
#
_cell.length_a   1.000
_cell.length_b   1.000
_cell.length_c   1.000
_cell.angle_alpha   90.00
_cell.angle_beta   90.00
_cell.angle_gamma   90.00
#
_symmetry.space_group_name_H-M   'P 1'
#
loop_
_entity.id
_entity.type
_entity.pdbx_description
1 polymer ?
#
loop_
_entity_poly.entity_id
_entity_poly.type
_entity_poly.pdbx_seq_one_letter_code
_entity_poly.pdbx_strand_id
1 'polypeptide(L)'
;MKEEEEEEEDDYMSDAFLNPVLDVRPGVPMVKRVKETLRRETLQKEKNFQNRQKSVREQEQISRDAALQNSLNSGNKGFTLLQKMGYTAGQGLGKEERKRTEQELRETEVDLRKSQRACEQLDRQKGITVPRDRWYWPEEVTTQEEEQDECQELDAEEEEDDTELTSLAKLQYITSYLRSVHFYCIWCGTAYAVFQQELDTKHDKYERLVKLSRDVTIESKRTIFLLHRVTSVGDVEELLNEADVRLDAVRQKIGHIAEELGEEDLYQFHKAFMSGIQEYVEAASFLHFIRHRTLISLEEINARLVFMRDEKTERKVCGRGLWPGACVLTFQVTPTDYLLGVADLTGELMRMCISSVGNGDMDTPFELSNFLRQIHDGFSYIGNVGPYEVSKKLHTLRQSLGKVEDACYTLRVRGSEIPQHMLADVFSNRAAVLEEDDGGV
;
A
#
# COMPACT_ATOMS: atom_id res chain seq x y z
N MET A 1 6.11 22.67 15.57
CA MET A 1 5.30 22.32 14.39
C MET A 1 6.13 21.38 13.56
N LYS A 2 5.90 20.08 13.75
CA LYS A 2 6.54 19.02 12.97
C LYS A 2 5.71 18.87 11.70
N GLU A 3 6.39 19.00 10.56
CA GLU A 3 5.85 18.69 9.25
C GLU A 3 5.57 17.18 9.21
N GLU A 4 4.33 16.81 8.91
CA GLU A 4 3.96 15.46 8.52
C GLU A 4 4.53 15.26 7.10
N GLU A 5 5.60 14.48 6.99
CA GLU A 5 5.97 13.85 5.73
C GLU A 5 4.85 12.85 5.40
N GLU A 6 3.86 13.30 4.62
CA GLU A 6 3.08 12.39 3.79
C GLU A 6 4.09 11.77 2.81
N GLU A 7 4.61 10.60 3.16
CA GLU A 7 5.16 9.67 2.18
C GLU A 7 4.02 9.39 1.20
N GLU A 8 4.02 10.09 0.05
CA GLU A 8 3.28 9.65 -1.13
C GLU A 8 3.83 8.26 -1.47
N GLU A 9 3.16 7.23 -0.94
CA GLU A 9 3.35 5.84 -1.35
C GLU A 9 3.32 5.83 -2.88
N ASP A 10 4.42 5.40 -3.50
CA ASP A 10 4.46 5.10 -4.94
C ASP A 10 3.45 3.98 -5.20
N ASP A 11 2.19 4.36 -5.40
CA ASP A 11 1.09 3.50 -5.80
C ASP A 11 1.44 2.93 -7.17
N TYR A 12 1.91 1.68 -7.14
CA TYR A 12 2.18 0.84 -8.30
C TYR A 12 0.90 0.49 -9.10
N MET A 13 -0.23 1.14 -8.78
CA MET A 13 -1.46 1.16 -9.57
C MET A 13 -1.95 2.60 -9.86
N SER A 14 -1.06 3.60 -9.82
CA SER A 14 -1.40 4.94 -10.30
C SER A 14 -1.86 4.91 -11.77
N ASP A 15 -2.80 5.78 -12.12
CA ASP A 15 -3.42 5.94 -13.46
C ASP A 15 -2.37 6.21 -14.58
N ALA A 16 -1.09 6.39 -14.21
CA ALA A 16 0.07 6.46 -15.09
C ALA A 16 0.55 5.09 -15.62
N PHE A 17 0.30 3.99 -14.90
CA PHE A 17 0.69 2.63 -15.28
C PHE A 17 -0.46 1.82 -15.89
N LEU A 18 -1.69 2.12 -15.51
CA LEU A 18 -2.89 1.65 -16.22
C LEU A 18 -3.18 2.59 -17.39
N ASN A 19 -2.31 2.58 -18.41
CA ASN A 19 -2.77 2.99 -19.72
C ASN A 19 -4.00 2.12 -20.00
N PRO A 20 -5.23 2.67 -20.14
CA PRO A 20 -6.31 1.86 -20.65
C PRO A 20 -5.82 1.47 -22.04
N VAL A 21 -5.53 0.18 -22.23
CA VAL A 21 -5.44 -0.38 -23.57
C VAL A 21 -6.81 -0.08 -24.17
N LEU A 22 -6.92 1.08 -24.82
CA LEU A 22 -8.05 1.39 -25.66
C LEU A 22 -8.03 0.25 -26.68
N ASP A 23 -9.08 -0.56 -26.70
CA ASP A 23 -9.32 -1.57 -27.72
C ASP A 23 -9.56 -0.86 -29.06
N VAL A 24 -8.50 -0.25 -29.59
CA VAL A 24 -8.45 0.35 -30.92
C VAL A 24 -7.90 -0.74 -31.81
N ARG A 25 -8.80 -1.60 -32.29
CA ARG A 25 -8.49 -2.50 -33.40
C ARG A 25 -8.17 -1.62 -34.61
N PRO A 26 -6.93 -1.66 -35.14
CA PRO A 26 -6.56 -0.84 -36.29
C PRO A 26 -7.52 -1.12 -37.47
N GLY A 27 -8.10 -0.08 -38.05
CA GLY A 27 -8.97 -0.17 -39.23
C GLY A 27 -10.48 -0.16 -38.98
N VAL A 28 -10.96 -0.13 -37.73
CA VAL A 28 -12.41 -0.01 -37.43
C VAL A 28 -12.74 1.36 -36.83
N PRO A 29 -13.68 2.14 -37.41
CA PRO A 29 -14.04 3.45 -36.86
C PRO A 29 -14.66 3.34 -35.47
N MET A 30 -14.12 4.09 -34.50
CA MET A 30 -14.71 4.25 -33.17
C MET A 30 -16.16 4.76 -33.24
N VAL A 31 -17.06 4.14 -32.48
CA VAL A 31 -18.45 4.58 -32.34
C VAL A 31 -18.47 6.02 -31.80
N LYS A 32 -19.18 6.94 -32.47
CA LYS A 32 -19.20 8.39 -32.13
C LYS A 32 -19.39 8.68 -30.64
N ARG A 33 -20.28 7.93 -29.98
CA ARG A 33 -20.57 8.08 -28.55
C ARG A 33 -19.36 7.81 -27.65
N VAL A 34 -18.54 6.80 -27.99
CA VAL A 34 -17.32 6.43 -27.26
C VAL A 34 -16.21 7.46 -27.50
N LYS A 35 -16.13 7.99 -28.73
CA LYS A 35 -15.20 9.08 -29.07
C LYS A 35 -15.53 10.37 -28.31
N GLU A 36 -16.81 10.67 -28.13
CA GLU A 36 -17.27 11.84 -27.37
C GLU A 36 -17.06 11.71 -25.86
N THR A 37 -17.26 10.52 -25.27
CA THR A 37 -16.98 10.30 -23.84
C THR A 37 -15.50 10.43 -23.53
N LEU A 38 -14.63 9.82 -24.34
CA LEU A 38 -13.19 9.92 -24.17
C LEU A 38 -12.71 11.38 -24.26
N ARG A 39 -13.24 12.14 -25.24
CA ARG A 39 -12.93 13.57 -25.39
C ARG A 39 -13.39 14.41 -24.20
N ARG A 40 -14.53 14.06 -23.58
CA ARG A 40 -15.02 14.74 -22.37
C ARG A 40 -14.15 14.43 -21.16
N GLU A 41 -13.74 13.17 -20.99
CA GLU A 41 -12.85 12.75 -19.91
C GLU A 41 -11.46 13.39 -20.03
N THR A 42 -10.89 13.47 -21.24
CA THR A 42 -9.61 14.17 -21.45
C THR A 42 -9.73 15.65 -21.12
N LEU A 43 -10.81 16.31 -21.55
CA LEU A 43 -11.06 17.73 -21.22
C LEU A 43 -11.31 17.94 -19.72
N GLN A 44 -11.95 16.98 -19.05
CA GLN A 44 -12.18 17.02 -17.60
C GLN A 44 -10.87 16.86 -16.84
N LYS A 45 -10.03 15.88 -17.22
CA LYS A 45 -8.69 15.66 -16.65
C LYS A 45 -7.80 16.89 -16.85
N GLU A 46 -7.83 17.48 -18.04
CA GLU A 46 -7.08 18.70 -18.36
C GLU A 46 -7.55 19.90 -17.53
N LYS A 47 -8.87 20.08 -17.34
CA LYS A 47 -9.40 21.13 -16.45
C LYS A 47 -9.05 20.87 -14.98
N ASN A 48 -9.10 19.63 -14.52
CA ASN A 48 -8.71 19.27 -13.15
C ASN A 48 -7.22 19.53 -12.92
N PHE A 49 -6.37 19.24 -13.91
CA PHE A 49 -4.94 19.54 -13.86
C PHE A 49 -4.66 21.06 -13.86
N GLN A 50 -5.37 21.82 -14.70
CA GLN A 50 -5.25 23.28 -14.74
C GLN A 50 -5.76 23.97 -13.47
N ASN A 51 -6.78 23.40 -12.81
CA ASN A 51 -7.36 23.93 -11.58
C ASN A 51 -6.73 23.36 -10.30
N ARG A 52 -5.76 22.44 -10.40
CA ARG A 52 -5.04 21.93 -9.22
C ARG A 52 -4.24 23.05 -8.58
N GLN A 53 -4.45 23.25 -7.28
CA GLN A 53 -3.64 24.17 -6.50
C GLN A 53 -2.23 23.60 -6.36
N LYS A 54 -1.24 24.29 -6.93
CA LYS A 54 0.16 23.85 -6.89
C LYS A 54 0.72 23.94 -5.48
N SER A 55 1.59 23.00 -5.11
CA SER A 55 2.29 23.02 -3.82
C SER A 55 3.20 24.24 -3.71
N VAL A 56 3.42 24.73 -2.49
CA VAL A 56 4.30 25.89 -2.19
C VAL A 56 5.68 25.69 -2.79
N ARG A 57 6.25 24.48 -2.67
CA ARG A 57 7.57 24.14 -3.22
C ARG A 57 7.63 24.23 -4.74
N GLU A 58 6.55 23.82 -5.41
CA GLU A 58 6.44 23.85 -6.87
C GLU A 58 6.24 25.30 -7.37
N GLN A 59 5.45 26.10 -6.66
CA GLN A 59 5.29 27.54 -6.92
C GLN A 59 6.59 28.30 -6.74
N GLU A 60 7.36 28.01 -5.69
CA GLU A 60 8.69 28.60 -5.47
C GLU A 60 9.66 28.24 -6.59
N GLN A 61 9.63 26.99 -7.07
CA GLN A 61 10.49 26.54 -8.17
C GLN A 61 10.15 27.24 -9.49
N ILE A 62 8.85 27.32 -9.84
CA ILE A 62 8.39 28.05 -11.03
C ILE A 62 8.75 29.53 -10.94
N SER A 63 8.57 30.14 -9.76
CA SER A 63 8.93 31.54 -9.54
C SER A 63 10.44 31.76 -9.65
N ARG A 64 11.26 30.82 -9.17
CA ARG A 64 12.71 30.86 -9.28
C ARG A 64 13.16 30.75 -10.73
N ASP A 65 12.62 29.81 -11.49
CA ASP A 65 13.01 29.58 -12.87
C ASP A 65 12.55 30.73 -13.78
N ALA A 66 11.35 31.27 -13.56
CA ALA A 66 10.89 32.47 -14.24
C ALA A 66 11.73 33.70 -13.89
N ALA A 67 12.21 33.83 -12.64
CA ALA A 67 13.11 34.90 -12.25
C ALA A 67 14.52 34.74 -12.88
N LEU A 68 15.00 33.51 -13.07
CA LEU A 68 16.27 33.22 -13.76
C LEU A 68 16.20 33.52 -15.26
N GLN A 69 15.03 33.40 -15.89
CA GLN A 69 14.83 33.75 -17.30
C GLN A 69 14.77 35.26 -17.56
N ASN A 70 14.46 36.06 -16.53
CA ASN A 70 14.39 37.52 -16.66
C ASN A 70 15.74 38.17 -16.35
N SER A 71 16.28 38.93 -17.31
CA SER A 71 17.52 39.69 -17.10
C SER A 71 17.34 40.73 -15.98
N LEU A 72 18.29 40.76 -15.04
CA LEU A 72 18.33 41.77 -13.97
C LEU A 72 18.53 43.18 -14.56
N ASN A 73 17.73 44.14 -14.12
CA ASN A 73 17.82 45.54 -14.54
C ASN A 73 19.11 46.21 -14.02
N SER A 74 19.75 47.05 -14.84
CA SER A 74 21.05 47.71 -14.56
C SER A 74 21.04 48.66 -13.36
N GLY A 75 19.86 49.08 -12.91
CA GLY A 75 19.69 49.91 -11.70
C GLY A 75 19.77 49.14 -10.38
N ASN A 76 19.83 47.80 -10.40
CA ASN A 76 19.93 46.99 -9.18
C ASN A 76 21.40 46.95 -8.69
N LYS A 77 21.65 47.32 -7.43
CA LYS A 77 22.99 47.25 -6.81
C LYS A 77 23.63 45.86 -6.94
N GLY A 78 22.81 44.80 -6.95
CA GLY A 78 23.26 43.43 -7.18
C GLY A 78 23.79 43.20 -8.60
N PHE A 79 23.19 43.82 -9.62
CA PHE A 79 23.68 43.79 -11.00
C PHE A 79 25.05 44.48 -11.11
N THR A 80 25.24 45.63 -10.44
CA THR A 80 26.54 46.33 -10.40
C THR A 80 27.64 45.49 -9.74
N LEU A 81 27.30 44.70 -8.71
CA LEU A 81 28.24 43.79 -8.06
C LEU A 81 28.59 42.59 -8.96
N LEU A 82 27.60 41.98 -9.60
CA LEU A 82 27.77 40.89 -10.57
C LEU A 82 28.63 41.34 -11.78
N GLN A 83 28.39 42.54 -12.31
CA GLN A 83 29.16 43.10 -13.41
C GLN A 83 30.63 43.32 -13.03
N LYS A 84 30.90 43.75 -11.79
CA LYS A 84 32.27 43.88 -11.25
C LYS A 84 32.95 42.52 -10.99
N MET A 85 32.18 41.45 -10.88
CA MET A 85 32.67 40.07 -10.76
C MET A 85 32.76 39.34 -12.12
N GLY A 86 32.55 40.04 -13.24
CA GLY A 86 32.74 39.52 -14.59
C GLY A 86 31.48 39.11 -15.34
N TYR A 87 30.28 39.35 -14.79
CA TYR A 87 29.02 39.13 -15.51
C TYR A 87 28.81 40.16 -16.64
N THR A 88 28.51 39.69 -17.85
CA THR A 88 28.15 40.55 -18.99
C THR A 88 26.64 40.51 -19.25
N ALA A 89 26.04 41.66 -19.54
CA ALA A 89 24.59 41.76 -19.76
C ALA A 89 24.19 40.95 -21.00
N GLY A 90 23.38 39.90 -20.81
CA GLY A 90 22.91 39.00 -21.88
C GLY A 90 23.49 37.59 -21.84
N GLN A 91 24.44 37.29 -20.95
CA GLN A 91 24.84 35.90 -20.67
C GLN A 91 23.87 35.28 -19.65
N GLY A 92 23.40 34.05 -19.90
CA GLY A 92 22.53 33.33 -18.96
C GLY A 92 23.29 32.98 -17.68
N LEU A 93 22.67 33.16 -16.51
CA LEU A 93 23.21 32.69 -15.22
C LEU A 93 22.64 31.30 -14.91
N GLY A 94 23.42 30.25 -15.13
CA GLY A 94 23.02 28.87 -14.89
C GLY A 94 23.94 27.86 -15.58
N LYS A 95 23.74 26.56 -15.32
CA LYS A 95 24.41 25.50 -16.09
C LYS A 95 23.97 25.61 -17.55
N GLU A 96 24.88 25.93 -18.46
CA GLU A 96 24.67 25.63 -19.88
C GLU A 96 24.39 24.13 -20.03
N GLU A 97 23.45 23.74 -20.90
CA GLU A 97 23.27 22.33 -21.27
C GLU A 97 24.63 21.78 -21.71
N ARG A 98 25.14 20.81 -20.94
CA ARG A 98 26.45 20.23 -21.17
C ARG A 98 26.41 19.56 -22.54
N LYS A 99 27.08 20.17 -23.54
CA LYS A 99 27.27 19.54 -24.85
C LYS A 99 27.91 18.18 -24.61
N ARG A 100 27.23 17.13 -25.08
CA ARG A 100 27.68 15.75 -24.93
C ARG A 100 29.05 15.64 -25.61
N THR A 101 30.04 15.18 -24.86
CA THR A 101 31.41 15.05 -25.36
C THR A 101 31.47 14.03 -26.50
N GLU A 102 32.43 14.15 -27.40
CA GLU A 102 32.62 13.15 -28.47
C GLU A 102 32.76 11.72 -27.92
N GLN A 103 33.31 11.58 -26.71
CA GLN A 103 33.43 10.30 -26.03
C GLN A 103 32.04 9.72 -25.68
N GLU A 104 31.16 10.50 -25.06
CA GLU A 104 29.80 10.08 -24.69
C GLU A 104 28.95 9.72 -25.92
N LEU A 105 29.18 10.39 -27.07
CA LEU A 105 28.54 10.05 -28.34
C LEU A 105 29.03 8.69 -28.87
N ARG A 106 30.34 8.44 -28.81
CA ARG A 106 30.92 7.13 -29.19
C ARG A 106 30.42 6.01 -28.28
N GLU A 107 30.32 6.25 -26.97
CA GLU A 107 29.77 5.29 -26.00
C GLU A 107 28.30 4.95 -26.32
N THR A 108 27.50 5.97 -26.66
CA THR A 108 26.10 5.79 -27.07
C THR A 108 25.98 4.89 -28.31
N GLU A 109 26.86 5.09 -29.29
CA GLU A 109 26.88 4.30 -30.52
C GLU A 109 27.31 2.84 -30.27
N VAL A 110 28.29 2.62 -29.39
CA VAL A 110 28.72 1.28 -28.98
C VAL A 110 27.59 0.54 -28.27
N ASP A 111 26.90 1.20 -27.35
CA ASP A 111 25.78 0.61 -26.62
C ASP A 111 24.56 0.35 -27.52
N LEU A 112 24.34 1.20 -28.52
CA LEU A 112 23.32 0.99 -29.55
C LEU A 112 23.59 -0.32 -30.32
N ARG A 113 24.82 -0.50 -30.82
CA ARG A 113 25.21 -1.71 -31.56
C ARG A 113 25.09 -2.98 -30.72
N LYS A 114 25.47 -2.92 -29.44
CA LYS A 114 25.29 -4.04 -28.51
C LYS A 114 23.80 -4.36 -28.31
N SER A 115 22.98 -3.33 -28.14
CA SER A 115 21.53 -3.46 -27.95
C SER A 115 20.84 -4.03 -29.19
N GLN A 116 21.21 -3.59 -30.40
CA GLN A 116 20.69 -4.11 -31.67
C GLN A 116 20.97 -5.61 -31.83
N ARG A 117 22.22 -6.04 -31.56
CA ARG A 117 22.60 -7.46 -31.62
C ARG A 117 21.84 -8.32 -30.61
N ALA A 118 21.71 -7.82 -29.38
CA ALA A 118 20.93 -8.52 -28.35
C ALA A 118 19.44 -8.60 -28.74
N CYS A 119 18.88 -7.52 -29.31
CA CYS A 119 17.51 -7.47 -29.80
C CYS A 119 17.29 -8.53 -30.89
N GLU A 120 18.13 -8.54 -31.92
CA GLU A 120 18.06 -9.50 -33.01
C GLU A 120 18.15 -10.95 -32.51
N GLN A 121 19.12 -11.24 -31.63
CA GLN A 121 19.31 -12.57 -31.09
C GLN A 121 18.08 -13.05 -30.31
N LEU A 122 17.51 -12.20 -29.45
CA LEU A 122 16.35 -12.53 -28.62
C LEU A 122 15.05 -12.60 -29.44
N ASP A 123 14.89 -11.74 -30.45
CA ASP A 123 13.79 -11.78 -31.41
C ASP A 123 13.82 -13.09 -32.21
N ARG A 124 14.97 -13.48 -32.75
CA ARG A 124 15.15 -14.74 -33.48
C ARG A 124 14.86 -15.96 -32.63
N GLN A 125 15.25 -15.95 -31.34
CA GLN A 125 14.90 -17.03 -30.40
C GLN A 125 13.39 -17.18 -30.20
N LYS A 126 12.63 -16.08 -30.30
CA LYS A 126 11.15 -16.09 -30.24
C LYS A 126 10.47 -16.30 -31.60
N GLY A 127 11.25 -16.57 -32.65
CA GLY A 127 10.74 -16.79 -34.00
C GLY A 127 10.31 -15.52 -34.73
N ILE A 128 10.69 -14.34 -34.25
CA ILE A 128 10.48 -13.07 -34.95
C ILE A 128 11.54 -12.94 -36.04
N THR A 129 11.11 -12.93 -37.30
CA THR A 129 12.01 -12.91 -38.48
C THR A 129 12.20 -11.53 -39.08
N VAL A 130 11.45 -10.52 -38.63
CA VAL A 130 11.50 -9.14 -39.12
C VAL A 130 11.55 -8.19 -37.93
N PRO A 131 12.49 -7.22 -37.90
CA PRO A 131 12.57 -6.25 -36.81
C PRO A 131 11.35 -5.32 -36.79
N ARG A 132 11.07 -4.71 -35.62
CA ARG A 132 9.98 -3.73 -35.46
C ARG A 132 10.16 -2.52 -36.38
N ASP A 133 11.36 -1.94 -36.39
CA ASP A 133 11.80 -0.92 -37.34
C ASP A 133 13.16 -1.32 -37.92
N ARG A 134 13.51 -0.85 -39.13
CA ARG A 134 14.73 -1.28 -39.87
C ARG A 134 16.02 -1.20 -39.04
N TRP A 135 16.14 -0.20 -38.17
CA TRP A 135 17.33 0.06 -37.34
C TRP A 135 17.33 -0.67 -35.99
N TYR A 136 16.32 -1.50 -35.66
CA TYR A 136 16.32 -2.32 -34.44
C TYR A 136 17.34 -3.46 -34.49
N TRP A 137 17.64 -3.96 -35.69
CA TRP A 137 18.69 -4.94 -35.92
C TRP A 137 19.88 -4.27 -36.60
N PRO A 138 21.09 -4.85 -36.51
CA PRO A 138 22.25 -4.34 -37.25
C PRO A 138 21.99 -4.39 -38.76
N GLU A 139 22.36 -3.34 -39.48
CA GLU A 139 22.34 -3.37 -40.95
C GLU A 139 23.35 -4.41 -41.48
N GLU A 140 22.89 -5.27 -42.39
CA GLU A 140 23.77 -6.20 -43.08
C GLU A 140 24.66 -5.41 -44.03
N VAL A 141 25.96 -5.33 -43.72
CA VAL A 141 26.93 -4.68 -44.60
C VAL A 141 27.15 -5.57 -45.84
N THR A 142 26.39 -5.33 -46.90
CA THR A 142 26.67 -5.94 -48.21
C THR A 142 27.93 -5.30 -48.79
N THR A 143 29.02 -6.06 -48.82
CA THR A 143 30.25 -5.69 -49.51
C THR A 143 30.04 -5.92 -51.01
N GLN A 144 29.48 -4.94 -51.71
CA GLN A 144 29.53 -4.83 -53.17
C GLN A 144 29.72 -3.35 -53.53
N GLU A 145 30.98 -2.94 -53.55
CA GLU A 145 31.41 -1.76 -54.30
C GLU A 145 31.63 -2.18 -55.76
N GLU A 146 31.23 -1.28 -56.67
CA GLU A 146 31.66 -1.12 -58.06
C GLU A 146 30.88 -1.81 -59.21
N GLU A 147 30.54 -0.95 -60.20
CA GLU A 147 30.13 -1.17 -61.59
C GLU A 147 28.62 -1.31 -61.94
N GLN A 148 27.99 -0.15 -62.26
CA GLN A 148 27.34 0.19 -63.56
C GLN A 148 26.35 1.35 -63.33
N ASP A 149 26.78 2.60 -63.53
CA ASP A 149 26.65 3.40 -64.77
C ASP A 149 25.22 3.63 -65.28
N GLU A 150 24.81 4.90 -65.16
CA GLU A 150 23.95 5.71 -66.02
C GLU A 150 22.71 5.05 -66.65
N CYS A 151 21.52 5.46 -66.18
CA CYS A 151 20.49 6.13 -67.00
C CYS A 151 19.17 6.34 -66.23
N GLN A 152 18.57 7.52 -66.46
CA GLN A 152 17.21 7.99 -66.15
C GLN A 152 17.00 8.74 -64.84
N GLU A 153 17.25 10.06 -64.94
CA GLU A 153 16.38 11.09 -64.37
C GLU A 153 14.91 10.80 -64.77
N LEU A 154 14.08 10.42 -63.81
CA LEU A 154 12.63 10.64 -63.85
C LEU A 154 12.14 10.89 -62.41
N ASP A 155 11.90 12.16 -62.13
CA ASP A 155 10.97 12.75 -61.17
C ASP A 155 10.34 11.83 -60.12
N ALA A 156 10.79 12.00 -58.88
CA ALA A 156 9.92 11.99 -57.71
C ALA A 156 10.50 12.93 -56.66
N GLU A 157 10.02 14.18 -56.66
CA GLU A 157 10.07 15.05 -55.49
C GLU A 157 9.28 14.36 -54.37
N GLU A 158 9.94 13.56 -53.54
CA GLU A 158 9.53 13.31 -52.17
C GLU A 158 10.61 13.91 -51.27
N GLU A 159 10.36 15.15 -50.83
CA GLU A 159 10.92 15.63 -49.56
C GLU A 159 10.38 14.73 -48.44
N GLU A 160 10.99 13.56 -48.24
CA GLU A 160 10.97 12.93 -46.92
C GLU A 160 11.88 13.79 -46.04
N ASP A 161 11.26 14.69 -45.27
CA ASP A 161 11.82 15.22 -44.02
C ASP A 161 12.02 14.05 -43.04
N ASP A 162 12.98 13.19 -43.38
CA ASP A 162 13.41 12.08 -42.54
C ASP A 162 14.23 12.72 -41.44
N THR A 163 13.55 13.09 -40.36
CA THR A 163 14.16 13.50 -39.10
C THR A 163 14.93 12.30 -38.56
N GLU A 164 16.14 12.09 -39.10
CA GLU A 164 16.95 10.91 -38.84
C GLU A 164 17.16 10.77 -37.34
N LEU A 165 16.55 9.72 -36.79
CA LEU A 165 16.48 9.56 -35.35
C LEU A 165 17.89 9.39 -34.77
N THR A 166 18.25 10.25 -33.82
CA THR A 166 19.60 10.24 -33.21
C THR A 166 19.95 8.86 -32.61
N SER A 167 21.23 8.48 -32.61
CA SER A 167 21.69 7.20 -32.01
C SER A 167 21.25 7.03 -30.55
N LEU A 168 21.13 8.13 -29.80
CA LEU A 168 20.61 8.12 -28.43
C LEU A 168 19.14 7.72 -28.38
N ALA A 169 18.30 8.33 -29.22
CA ALA A 169 16.88 8.01 -29.26
C ALA A 169 16.67 6.56 -29.73
N LYS A 170 17.43 6.12 -30.75
CA LYS A 170 17.46 4.70 -31.17
C LYS A 170 17.81 3.76 -30.01
N LEU A 171 18.84 4.10 -29.21
CA LEU A 171 19.23 3.31 -28.04
C LEU A 171 18.14 3.27 -26.97
N GLN A 172 17.46 4.40 -26.70
CA GLN A 172 16.36 4.47 -25.73
C GLN A 172 15.19 3.56 -26.13
N TYR A 173 14.80 3.58 -27.41
CA TYR A 173 13.72 2.74 -27.91
C TYR A 173 14.06 1.24 -27.89
N ILE A 174 15.26 0.84 -28.34
CA ILE A 174 15.66 -0.58 -28.31
C ILE A 174 15.80 -1.08 -26.87
N THR A 175 16.40 -0.29 -25.98
CA THR A 175 16.54 -0.70 -24.58
C THR A 175 15.20 -0.73 -23.86
N SER A 176 14.23 0.11 -24.24
CA SER A 176 12.84 0.01 -23.79
C SER A 176 12.17 -1.28 -24.29
N TYR A 177 12.37 -1.64 -25.56
CA TYR A 177 11.86 -2.89 -26.14
C TYR A 177 12.48 -4.14 -25.50
N LEU A 178 13.80 -4.19 -25.35
CA LEU A 178 14.52 -5.26 -24.65
C LEU A 178 14.00 -5.44 -23.22
N ARG A 179 13.67 -4.34 -22.54
CA ARG A 179 13.15 -4.40 -21.18
C ARG A 179 11.71 -4.87 -21.08
N SER A 180 10.84 -4.41 -21.98
CA SER A 180 9.39 -4.66 -21.94
C SER A 180 8.97 -5.97 -22.61
N VAL A 181 9.65 -6.37 -23.68
CA VAL A 181 9.30 -7.55 -24.47
C VAL A 181 10.17 -8.74 -24.10
N HIS A 182 11.46 -8.50 -23.88
CA HIS A 182 12.43 -9.57 -23.61
C HIS A 182 12.85 -9.70 -22.15
N PHE A 183 12.40 -8.79 -21.28
CA PHE A 183 12.79 -8.76 -19.87
C PHE A 183 14.32 -8.85 -19.73
N TYR A 184 15.07 -8.10 -20.55
CA TYR A 184 16.52 -8.20 -20.65
C TYR A 184 17.18 -6.84 -20.48
N CYS A 185 18.25 -6.80 -19.68
CA CYS A 185 19.07 -5.61 -19.50
C CYS A 185 20.44 -5.79 -20.17
N ILE A 186 20.74 -4.97 -21.17
CA ILE A 186 22.01 -5.03 -21.91
C ILE A 186 23.23 -4.71 -21.05
N TRP A 187 23.09 -3.85 -20.03
CA TRP A 187 24.19 -3.49 -19.13
C TRP A 187 24.49 -4.57 -18.10
N CYS A 188 23.46 -5.33 -17.67
CA CYS A 188 23.63 -6.41 -16.70
C CYS A 188 23.90 -7.77 -17.36
N GLY A 189 23.48 -7.95 -18.62
CA GLY A 189 23.55 -9.24 -19.31
C GLY A 189 22.54 -10.27 -18.79
N THR A 190 21.55 -9.85 -18.01
CA THR A 190 20.62 -10.75 -17.31
C THR A 190 19.21 -10.63 -17.88
N ALA A 191 18.61 -11.77 -18.19
CA ALA A 191 17.18 -11.88 -18.42
C ALA A 191 16.46 -12.07 -17.08
N TYR A 192 15.53 -11.18 -16.74
CA TYR A 192 14.80 -11.16 -15.47
C TYR A 192 13.40 -11.76 -15.57
N ALA A 193 13.10 -12.54 -16.62
CA ALA A 193 11.84 -13.28 -16.75
C ALA A 193 11.60 -14.25 -15.57
N VAL A 194 12.66 -14.88 -15.05
CA VAL A 194 12.56 -15.77 -13.87
C VAL A 194 12.22 -14.96 -12.62
N PHE A 195 12.86 -13.80 -12.43
CA PHE A 195 12.56 -12.92 -11.30
C PHE A 195 11.15 -12.33 -11.39
N GLN A 196 10.69 -12.00 -12.61
CA GLN A 196 9.31 -11.57 -12.83
C GLN A 196 8.33 -12.66 -12.41
N GLN A 197 8.51 -13.90 -12.88
CA GLN A 197 7.62 -15.02 -12.53
C GLN A 197 7.61 -15.30 -11.01
N GLU A 198 8.77 -15.23 -10.35
CA GLU A 198 8.89 -15.40 -8.91
C GLU A 198 8.17 -14.28 -8.14
N LEU A 199 8.38 -13.03 -8.56
CA LEU A 199 7.69 -11.87 -7.98
C LEU A 199 6.19 -11.93 -8.22
N ASP A 200 5.73 -12.21 -9.44
CA ASP A 200 4.30 -12.32 -9.76
C ASP A 200 3.64 -13.41 -8.91
N THR A 201 4.28 -14.57 -8.76
CA THR A 201 3.78 -15.65 -7.89
C THR A 201 3.69 -15.22 -6.42
N LYS A 202 4.68 -14.45 -5.95
CA LYS A 202 4.71 -13.90 -4.59
C LYS A 202 3.59 -12.85 -4.39
N HIS A 203 3.40 -11.94 -5.34
CA HIS A 203 2.35 -10.93 -5.28
C HIS A 203 0.96 -11.57 -5.33
N ASP A 204 0.74 -12.54 -6.21
CA ASP A 204 -0.51 -13.29 -6.30
C ASP A 204 -0.84 -13.98 -4.97
N LYS A 205 0.16 -14.55 -4.30
CA LYS A 205 0.00 -15.14 -2.95
C LYS A 205 -0.33 -14.05 -1.92
N TYR A 206 0.39 -12.95 -1.92
CA TYR A 206 0.14 -11.80 -1.03
C TYR A 206 -1.32 -11.32 -1.16
N GLU A 207 -1.82 -11.14 -2.39
CA GLU A 207 -3.20 -10.72 -2.67
C GLU A 207 -4.25 -11.74 -2.19
N ARG A 208 -3.97 -13.05 -2.31
CA ARG A 208 -4.84 -14.09 -1.74
C ARG A 208 -4.90 -14.00 -0.21
N LEU A 209 -3.75 -13.78 0.44
CA LEU A 209 -3.67 -13.60 1.89
C LEU A 209 -4.40 -12.33 2.36
N VAL A 210 -4.27 -11.21 1.63
CA VAL A 210 -5.01 -9.97 1.93
C VAL A 210 -6.52 -10.19 1.88
N LYS A 211 -7.02 -10.93 0.88
CA LYS A 211 -8.46 -11.25 0.77
C LYS A 211 -8.94 -12.10 1.94
N LEU A 212 -8.21 -13.17 2.28
CA LEU A 212 -8.52 -14.01 3.45
C LEU A 212 -8.49 -13.21 4.76
N SER A 213 -7.48 -12.37 4.94
CA SER A 213 -7.34 -11.46 6.09
C SER A 213 -8.53 -10.51 6.21
N ARG A 214 -8.97 -9.92 5.08
CA ARG A 214 -10.11 -9.02 5.07
C ARG A 214 -11.39 -9.73 5.52
N ASP A 215 -11.59 -10.97 5.11
CA ASP A 215 -12.74 -11.79 5.51
C ASP A 215 -12.68 -12.17 7.00
N VAL A 216 -11.48 -12.34 7.57
CA VAL A 216 -11.26 -12.52 9.01
C VAL A 216 -11.64 -11.23 9.74
N THR A 217 -11.09 -10.08 9.34
CA THR A 217 -11.39 -8.77 9.96
C THR A 217 -12.90 -8.48 9.99
N ILE A 218 -13.59 -8.67 8.86
CA ILE A 218 -15.03 -8.36 8.77
C ILE A 218 -15.83 -9.21 9.75
N GLU A 219 -15.54 -10.50 9.85
CA GLU A 219 -16.33 -11.41 10.68
C GLU A 219 -15.95 -11.30 12.17
N SER A 220 -14.69 -11.00 12.49
CA SER A 220 -14.28 -10.63 13.85
C SER A 220 -15.01 -9.37 14.33
N LYS A 221 -15.07 -8.30 13.51
CA LYS A 221 -15.83 -7.07 13.82
C LYS A 221 -17.31 -7.34 14.07
N ARG A 222 -17.94 -8.16 13.20
CA ARG A 222 -19.34 -8.55 13.37
C ARG A 222 -19.57 -9.28 14.70
N THR A 223 -18.61 -10.09 15.11
CA THR A 223 -18.66 -10.78 16.40
C THR A 223 -18.50 -9.81 17.57
N ILE A 224 -17.60 -8.82 17.47
CA ILE A 224 -17.48 -7.74 18.47
C ILE A 224 -18.81 -6.96 18.59
N PHE A 225 -19.43 -6.59 17.48
CA PHE A 225 -20.74 -5.93 17.49
C PHE A 225 -21.86 -6.79 18.08
N LEU A 226 -21.81 -8.11 17.90
CA LEU A 226 -22.72 -9.05 18.54
C LEU A 226 -22.52 -9.04 20.07
N LEU A 227 -21.26 -9.09 20.52
CA LEU A 227 -20.90 -9.11 21.94
C LEU A 227 -21.32 -7.85 22.69
N HIS A 228 -21.29 -6.67 22.04
CA HIS A 228 -21.81 -5.43 22.65
C HIS A 228 -23.29 -5.47 23.02
N ARG A 229 -24.07 -6.39 22.45
CA ARG A 229 -25.49 -6.53 22.78
C ARG A 229 -25.72 -7.23 24.12
N VAL A 230 -24.67 -7.76 24.75
CA VAL A 230 -24.77 -8.48 26.05
C VAL A 230 -25.42 -7.64 27.15
N THR A 231 -25.28 -6.31 27.10
CA THR A 231 -25.86 -5.40 28.10
C THR A 231 -27.37 -5.21 27.95
N SER A 232 -27.97 -5.64 26.83
CA SER A 232 -29.38 -5.39 26.49
C SER A 232 -30.23 -6.66 26.35
N VAL A 233 -29.62 -7.84 26.30
CA VAL A 233 -30.31 -9.12 26.05
C VAL A 233 -30.51 -9.87 27.37
N GLY A 234 -31.67 -10.52 27.53
CA GLY A 234 -31.99 -11.29 28.74
C GLY A 234 -31.30 -12.67 28.81
N ASP A 235 -31.05 -13.30 27.66
CA ASP A 235 -30.29 -14.55 27.56
C ASP A 235 -28.87 -14.28 27.05
N VAL A 236 -27.95 -14.10 27.99
CA VAL A 236 -26.53 -13.84 27.70
C VAL A 236 -25.83 -15.09 27.18
N GLU A 237 -26.21 -16.29 27.65
CA GLU A 237 -25.53 -17.53 27.28
C GLU A 237 -25.79 -17.93 25.82
N GLU A 238 -27.02 -17.77 25.33
CA GLU A 238 -27.34 -18.01 23.92
C GLU A 238 -26.49 -17.11 23.00
N LEU A 239 -26.36 -15.82 23.34
CA LEU A 239 -25.56 -14.86 22.58
C LEU A 239 -24.07 -15.24 22.57
N LEU A 240 -23.54 -15.65 23.72
CA LEU A 240 -22.13 -16.06 23.83
C LEU A 240 -21.85 -17.35 23.05
N ASN A 241 -22.79 -18.29 23.04
CA ASN A 241 -22.69 -19.50 22.20
C ASN A 241 -22.78 -19.17 20.71
N GLU A 242 -23.61 -18.20 20.31
CA GLU A 242 -23.63 -17.71 18.93
C GLU A 242 -22.28 -17.08 18.55
N ALA A 243 -21.70 -16.26 19.43
CA ALA A 243 -20.41 -15.62 19.22
C ALA A 243 -19.26 -16.65 19.09
N ASP A 244 -19.26 -17.71 19.90
CA ASP A 244 -18.31 -18.83 19.74
C ASP A 244 -18.40 -19.46 18.35
N VAL A 245 -19.62 -19.79 17.90
CA VAL A 245 -19.82 -20.42 16.57
C VAL A 245 -19.29 -19.52 15.46
N ARG A 246 -19.47 -18.19 15.58
CA ARG A 246 -18.91 -17.23 14.62
C ARG A 246 -17.38 -17.18 14.70
N LEU A 247 -16.79 -17.16 15.90
CA LEU A 247 -15.33 -17.21 16.05
C LEU A 247 -14.75 -18.53 15.53
N ASP A 248 -15.44 -19.65 15.68
CA ASP A 248 -15.05 -20.94 15.09
C ASP A 248 -14.95 -20.83 13.56
N ALA A 249 -15.91 -20.18 12.92
CA ALA A 249 -15.84 -19.91 11.48
C ALA A 249 -14.68 -18.96 11.10
N VAL A 250 -14.36 -17.97 11.95
CA VAL A 250 -13.17 -17.12 11.78
C VAL A 250 -11.89 -17.96 11.89
N ARG A 251 -11.81 -18.88 12.86
CA ARG A 251 -10.66 -19.79 13.00
C ARG A 251 -10.46 -20.62 11.74
N GLN A 252 -11.51 -21.13 11.11
CA GLN A 252 -11.39 -21.86 9.84
C GLN A 252 -10.78 -21.00 8.72
N LYS A 253 -11.14 -19.71 8.64
CA LYS A 253 -10.51 -18.78 7.68
C LYS A 253 -9.02 -18.55 7.97
N ILE A 254 -8.63 -18.47 9.25
CA ILE A 254 -7.22 -18.44 9.65
C ILE A 254 -6.52 -19.76 9.29
N GLY A 255 -7.23 -20.89 9.36
CA GLY A 255 -6.78 -22.17 8.82
C GLY A 255 -6.41 -22.07 7.33
N HIS A 256 -7.26 -21.45 6.51
CA HIS A 256 -6.93 -21.22 5.09
C HIS A 256 -5.72 -20.29 4.89
N ILE A 257 -5.52 -19.29 5.77
CA ILE A 257 -4.31 -18.44 5.75
C ILE A 257 -3.07 -19.30 6.02
N ALA A 258 -3.14 -20.19 7.01
CA ALA A 258 -2.05 -21.11 7.32
C ALA A 258 -1.79 -22.10 6.17
N GLU A 259 -2.83 -22.56 5.46
CA GLU A 259 -2.67 -23.44 4.29
C GLU A 259 -1.99 -22.74 3.11
N GLU A 260 -2.32 -21.47 2.88
CA GLU A 260 -1.73 -20.66 1.80
C GLU A 260 -0.26 -20.29 2.08
N LEU A 261 0.09 -20.12 3.37
CA LEU A 261 1.47 -19.92 3.81
C LEU A 261 2.32 -21.19 3.65
N GLY A 262 1.77 -22.37 3.95
CA GLY A 262 2.47 -23.64 3.80
C GLY A 262 3.75 -23.71 4.66
N GLU A 263 4.90 -23.98 4.04
CA GLU A 263 6.22 -24.01 4.69
C GLU A 263 7.01 -22.69 4.57
N GLU A 264 6.38 -21.62 4.06
CA GLU A 264 7.05 -20.33 3.88
C GLU A 264 7.23 -19.56 5.19
N ASP A 265 8.13 -18.59 5.19
CA ASP A 265 8.36 -17.73 6.35
C ASP A 265 7.15 -16.81 6.64
N LEU A 266 6.57 -16.96 7.83
CA LEU A 266 5.47 -16.15 8.36
C LEU A 266 5.75 -14.65 8.26
N TYR A 267 6.99 -14.23 8.54
CA TYR A 267 7.34 -12.82 8.60
C TYR A 267 7.36 -12.15 7.22
N GLN A 268 7.56 -12.92 6.14
CA GLN A 268 7.61 -12.38 4.78
C GLN A 268 6.26 -11.85 4.31
N PHE A 269 5.16 -12.52 4.69
CA PHE A 269 3.79 -12.17 4.31
C PHE A 269 2.98 -11.56 5.46
N HIS A 270 3.59 -11.34 6.63
CA HIS A 270 2.95 -10.88 7.85
C HIS A 270 2.03 -9.66 7.63
N LYS A 271 2.50 -8.67 6.85
CA LYS A 271 1.73 -7.47 6.52
C LYS A 271 0.40 -7.74 5.81
N ALA A 272 0.28 -8.82 5.04
CA ALA A 272 -0.95 -9.17 4.34
C ALA A 272 -2.08 -9.56 5.30
N PHE A 273 -1.74 -10.21 6.41
CA PHE A 273 -2.72 -10.81 7.32
C PHE A 273 -2.74 -10.25 8.74
N MET A 274 -1.76 -9.41 9.11
CA MET A 274 -1.64 -8.87 10.47
C MET A 274 -2.93 -8.21 10.98
N SER A 275 -3.62 -7.45 10.13
CA SER A 275 -4.87 -6.76 10.49
C SER A 275 -6.01 -7.71 10.81
N GLY A 276 -6.17 -8.80 10.06
CA GLY A 276 -7.14 -9.86 10.36
C GLY A 276 -6.84 -10.56 11.68
N ILE A 277 -5.57 -10.87 11.94
CA ILE A 277 -5.15 -11.56 13.17
C ILE A 277 -5.34 -10.68 14.41
N GLN A 278 -4.97 -9.40 14.35
CA GLN A 278 -5.17 -8.45 15.46
C GLN A 278 -6.66 -8.32 15.81
N GLU A 279 -7.53 -8.22 14.79
CA GLU A 279 -8.99 -8.16 14.99
C GLU A 279 -9.56 -9.46 15.57
N TYR A 280 -9.03 -10.62 15.16
CA TYR A 280 -9.41 -11.90 15.76
C TYR A 280 -8.99 -11.98 17.24
N VAL A 281 -7.79 -11.52 17.59
CA VAL A 281 -7.34 -11.44 18.99
C VAL A 281 -8.27 -10.54 19.79
N GLU A 282 -8.62 -9.36 19.28
CA GLU A 282 -9.58 -8.44 19.89
C GLU A 282 -10.93 -9.12 20.15
N ALA A 283 -11.50 -9.78 19.14
CA ALA A 283 -12.80 -10.45 19.28
C ALA A 283 -12.76 -11.64 20.26
N ALA A 284 -11.72 -12.48 20.19
CA ALA A 284 -11.57 -13.65 21.06
C ALA A 284 -11.31 -13.26 22.52
N SER A 285 -10.50 -12.22 22.73
CA SER A 285 -10.22 -11.68 24.06
C SER A 285 -11.45 -10.98 24.66
N PHE A 286 -12.25 -10.28 23.84
CA PHE A 286 -13.48 -9.66 24.30
C PHE A 286 -14.52 -10.70 24.74
N LEU A 287 -14.72 -11.76 23.95
CA LEU A 287 -15.58 -12.88 24.34
C LEU A 287 -15.11 -13.54 25.64
N HIS A 288 -13.80 -13.81 25.75
CA HIS A 288 -13.23 -14.43 26.95
C HIS A 288 -13.41 -13.55 28.18
N PHE A 289 -13.21 -12.23 28.06
CA PHE A 289 -13.44 -11.30 29.16
C PHE A 289 -14.91 -11.28 29.61
N ILE A 290 -15.86 -11.30 28.67
CA ILE A 290 -17.29 -11.31 29.03
C ILE A 290 -17.65 -12.56 29.83
N ARG A 291 -17.06 -13.72 29.51
CA ARG A 291 -17.32 -14.99 30.23
C ARG A 291 -16.58 -15.13 31.56
N HIS A 292 -15.31 -14.74 31.61
CA HIS A 292 -14.41 -15.13 32.70
C HIS A 292 -13.88 -13.94 33.52
N ARG A 293 -14.07 -12.71 33.04
CA ARG A 293 -13.50 -11.48 33.64
C ARG A 293 -11.97 -11.51 33.75
N THR A 294 -11.32 -12.25 32.85
CA THR A 294 -9.87 -12.39 32.74
C THR A 294 -9.39 -12.09 31.33
N LEU A 295 -8.08 -11.91 31.15
CA LEU A 295 -7.46 -11.79 29.83
C LEU A 295 -7.07 -13.18 29.35
N ILE A 296 -7.46 -13.56 28.12
CA ILE A 296 -7.00 -14.79 27.48
C ILE A 296 -5.51 -14.66 27.14
N SER A 297 -4.71 -15.69 27.43
CA SER A 297 -3.28 -15.70 27.11
C SER A 297 -2.99 -15.94 25.63
N LEU A 298 -1.79 -15.56 25.19
CA LEU A 298 -1.30 -15.84 23.83
C LEU A 298 -1.25 -17.35 23.56
N GLU A 299 -0.84 -18.13 24.55
CA GLU A 299 -0.76 -19.58 24.48
C GLU A 299 -2.15 -20.21 24.29
N GLU A 300 -3.17 -19.71 24.99
CA GLU A 300 -4.55 -20.18 24.82
C GLU A 300 -5.13 -19.81 23.45
N ILE A 301 -4.77 -18.65 22.89
CA ILE A 301 -5.15 -18.28 21.52
C ILE A 301 -4.47 -19.23 20.52
N ASN A 302 -3.17 -19.44 20.62
CA ASN A 302 -2.41 -20.28 19.71
C ASN A 302 -2.83 -21.76 19.80
N ALA A 303 -3.21 -22.24 20.99
CA ALA A 303 -3.76 -23.59 21.16
C ALA A 303 -5.07 -23.82 20.39
N ARG A 304 -5.86 -22.75 20.16
CA ARG A 304 -7.10 -22.80 19.36
C ARG A 304 -6.85 -22.75 17.85
N LEU A 305 -5.63 -22.42 17.41
CA LEU A 305 -5.25 -22.27 15.99
C LEU A 305 -4.40 -23.46 15.50
N VAL A 306 -4.78 -24.65 15.95
CA VAL A 306 -4.26 -25.94 15.49
C VAL A 306 -5.33 -26.61 14.65
N PHE A 307 -4.99 -26.93 13.40
CA PHE A 307 -5.90 -27.46 12.39
C PHE A 307 -5.45 -28.86 11.98
N MET A 308 -6.39 -29.80 11.93
CA MET A 308 -6.17 -31.15 11.43
C MET A 308 -6.61 -31.20 9.97
N ARG A 309 -5.74 -31.63 9.05
CA ARG A 309 -6.12 -31.82 7.65
C ARG A 309 -6.89 -33.13 7.48
N ASP A 310 -8.09 -33.07 6.89
CA ASP A 310 -8.85 -34.25 6.50
C ASP A 310 -8.19 -34.97 5.30
N GLU A 311 -8.05 -36.30 5.40
CA GLU A 311 -7.41 -37.19 4.41
C GLU A 311 -8.03 -37.13 2.98
N LYS A 312 -9.19 -36.47 2.80
CA LYS A 312 -9.90 -36.42 1.51
C LYS A 312 -9.24 -35.53 0.45
N THR A 313 -8.33 -34.63 0.84
CA THR A 313 -7.67 -33.68 -0.06
C THR A 313 -6.36 -34.21 -0.67
N GLU A 314 -5.93 -35.44 -0.31
CA GLU A 314 -4.69 -36.04 -0.82
C GLU A 314 -4.68 -36.37 -2.32
N ARG A 315 -5.83 -36.38 -3.01
CA ARG A 315 -5.87 -36.87 -4.40
C ARG A 315 -5.48 -35.87 -5.49
N LYS A 316 -5.23 -34.59 -5.18
CA LYS A 316 -4.95 -33.59 -6.22
C LYS A 316 -3.56 -32.95 -6.20
N VAL A 317 -2.77 -33.14 -5.14
CA VAL A 317 -1.47 -32.45 -5.03
C VAL A 317 -0.45 -33.45 -4.49
N CYS A 318 0.61 -33.68 -5.27
CA CYS A 318 1.84 -34.42 -4.97
C CYS A 318 1.89 -35.93 -5.26
N GLY A 319 2.34 -36.25 -6.48
CA GLY A 319 3.12 -37.45 -6.79
C GLY A 319 4.59 -37.34 -6.33
N ARG A 320 4.84 -36.98 -5.06
CA ARG A 320 6.16 -37.09 -4.42
C ARG A 320 5.94 -37.54 -2.97
N GLY A 321 6.57 -38.65 -2.62
CA GLY A 321 6.21 -39.46 -1.47
C GLY A 321 6.72 -38.99 -0.10
N LEU A 322 6.27 -39.77 0.90
CA LEU A 322 6.60 -39.77 2.34
C LEU A 322 5.94 -38.59 3.11
N TRP A 323 4.96 -38.74 4.02
CA TRP A 323 4.66 -39.75 5.07
C TRP A 323 3.14 -40.02 5.24
N PRO A 324 2.71 -41.20 5.73
CA PRO A 324 1.34 -41.45 6.15
C PRO A 324 1.15 -40.98 7.61
N GLY A 325 0.81 -39.71 7.78
CA GLY A 325 0.47 -39.13 9.07
C GLY A 325 -0.33 -37.86 8.86
N ALA A 326 -1.46 -37.71 9.56
CA ALA A 326 -2.32 -36.54 9.49
C ALA A 326 -1.47 -35.25 9.54
N CYS A 327 -1.50 -34.46 8.47
CA CYS A 327 -0.73 -33.23 8.39
C CYS A 327 -1.38 -32.20 9.33
N VAL A 328 -0.77 -31.98 10.50
CA VAL A 328 -1.20 -30.95 11.44
C VAL A 328 -0.70 -29.61 10.93
N LEU A 329 -1.61 -28.67 10.74
CA LEU A 329 -1.32 -27.31 10.31
C LEU A 329 -1.51 -26.39 11.52
N THR A 330 -0.51 -25.56 11.83
CA THR A 330 -0.57 -24.66 12.99
C THR A 330 -0.34 -23.23 12.55
N PHE A 331 -1.13 -22.30 13.09
CA PHE A 331 -0.88 -20.86 12.95
C PHE A 331 -0.45 -20.28 14.29
N GLN A 332 0.62 -19.49 14.31
CA GLN A 332 1.15 -18.85 15.51
C GLN A 332 0.94 -17.35 15.43
N VAL A 333 0.15 -16.80 16.36
CA VAL A 333 0.01 -15.35 16.55
C VAL A 333 1.30 -14.82 17.16
N THR A 334 1.82 -13.72 16.59
CA THR A 334 3.03 -13.09 17.12
C THR A 334 2.73 -12.33 18.42
N PRO A 335 3.71 -12.19 19.33
CA PRO A 335 3.52 -11.37 20.53
C PRO A 335 3.10 -9.92 20.22
N THR A 336 3.60 -9.36 19.13
CA THR A 336 3.25 -8.00 18.69
C THR A 336 1.79 -7.91 18.25
N ASP A 337 1.30 -8.85 17.43
CA ASP A 337 -0.12 -8.85 17.02
C ASP A 337 -1.06 -9.06 18.21
N TYR A 338 -0.65 -9.89 19.16
CA TYR A 338 -1.40 -10.08 20.40
C TYR A 338 -1.49 -8.78 21.20
N LEU A 339 -0.36 -8.10 21.42
CA LEU A 339 -0.36 -6.81 22.12
C LEU A 339 -1.21 -5.76 21.40
N LEU A 340 -1.14 -5.68 20.07
CA LEU A 340 -1.93 -4.72 19.30
C LEU A 340 -3.44 -5.03 19.37
N GLY A 341 -3.84 -6.30 19.25
CA GLY A 341 -5.23 -6.70 19.41
C GLY A 341 -5.77 -6.50 20.83
N VAL A 342 -4.96 -6.75 21.86
CA VAL A 342 -5.32 -6.46 23.27
C VAL A 342 -5.39 -4.95 23.54
N ALA A 343 -4.58 -4.14 22.85
CA ALA A 343 -4.71 -2.70 22.96
C ALA A 343 -6.05 -2.22 22.40
N ASP A 344 -6.49 -2.77 21.26
CA ASP A 344 -7.79 -2.41 20.65
C ASP A 344 -8.98 -2.93 21.46
N LEU A 345 -8.86 -4.10 22.09
CA LEU A 345 -9.83 -4.61 23.07
C LEU A 345 -10.19 -3.56 24.14
N THR A 346 -9.23 -2.75 24.58
CA THR A 346 -9.49 -1.76 25.65
C THR A 346 -10.49 -0.68 25.24
N GLY A 347 -10.55 -0.36 23.94
CA GLY A 347 -11.57 0.52 23.37
C GLY A 347 -12.96 -0.13 23.42
N GLU A 348 -13.05 -1.42 23.11
CA GLU A 348 -14.32 -2.16 23.17
C GLU A 348 -14.80 -2.35 24.61
N LEU A 349 -13.90 -2.61 25.56
CA LEU A 349 -14.23 -2.66 26.98
C LEU A 349 -14.72 -1.31 27.52
N MET A 350 -14.11 -0.20 27.07
CA MET A 350 -14.60 1.14 27.37
C MET A 350 -16.03 1.35 26.82
N ARG A 351 -16.29 0.98 25.55
CA ARG A 351 -17.65 1.06 24.99
C ARG A 351 -18.66 0.25 25.79
N MET A 352 -18.30 -0.98 26.18
CA MET A 352 -19.15 -1.83 27.02
C MET A 352 -19.42 -1.20 28.38
N CYS A 353 -18.42 -0.57 29.02
CA CYS A 353 -18.60 0.15 30.28
C CYS A 353 -19.65 1.26 30.16
N ILE A 354 -19.55 2.10 29.13
CA ILE A 354 -20.49 3.21 28.96
C ILE A 354 -21.90 2.69 28.65
N SER A 355 -22.02 1.63 27.85
CA SER A 355 -23.30 0.97 27.58
C SER A 355 -23.93 0.36 28.83
N SER A 356 -23.14 -0.30 29.69
CA SER A 356 -23.67 -0.90 30.92
C SER A 356 -24.17 0.16 31.89
N VAL A 357 -23.43 1.26 32.05
CA VAL A 357 -23.86 2.44 32.82
C VAL A 357 -25.19 3.00 32.30
N GLY A 358 -25.34 3.12 30.98
CA GLY A 358 -26.57 3.60 30.35
C GLY A 358 -27.79 2.72 30.64
N ASN A 359 -27.59 1.40 30.80
CA ASN A 359 -28.63 0.44 31.15
C ASN A 359 -28.87 0.33 32.67
N GLY A 360 -28.16 1.10 33.49
CA GLY A 360 -28.31 1.14 34.95
C GLY A 360 -27.49 0.09 35.70
N ASP A 361 -26.53 -0.58 35.05
CA ASP A 361 -25.59 -1.50 35.71
C ASP A 361 -24.54 -0.72 36.51
N MET A 362 -24.49 -1.01 37.81
CA MET A 362 -23.63 -0.33 38.77
C MET A 362 -22.35 -1.12 39.10
N ASP A 363 -22.27 -2.40 38.73
CA ASP A 363 -21.19 -3.30 39.14
C ASP A 363 -20.16 -3.49 38.02
N THR A 364 -20.62 -3.79 36.80
CA THR A 364 -19.76 -4.00 35.62
C THR A 364 -18.74 -2.87 35.37
N PRO A 365 -19.07 -1.58 35.53
CA PRO A 365 -18.10 -0.50 35.35
C PRO A 365 -16.87 -0.60 36.24
N PHE A 366 -17.04 -1.00 37.51
CA PHE A 366 -15.93 -1.13 38.46
C PHE A 366 -15.06 -2.36 38.15
N GLU A 367 -15.68 -3.46 37.71
CA GLU A 367 -14.94 -4.63 37.20
C GLU A 367 -14.08 -4.27 36.00
N LEU A 368 -14.66 -3.54 35.04
CA LEU A 368 -13.98 -3.05 33.85
C LEU A 368 -12.84 -2.08 34.20
N SER A 369 -13.06 -1.13 35.10
CA SER A 369 -12.03 -0.21 35.55
C SER A 369 -10.82 -0.95 36.15
N ASN A 370 -11.06 -1.93 37.02
CA ASN A 370 -9.98 -2.72 37.61
C ASN A 370 -9.21 -3.55 36.58
N PHE A 371 -9.91 -4.09 35.58
CA PHE A 371 -9.28 -4.85 34.51
C PHE A 371 -8.46 -3.94 33.56
N LEU A 372 -9.00 -2.79 33.15
CA LEU A 372 -8.30 -1.83 32.29
C LEU A 372 -7.05 -1.26 32.98
N ARG A 373 -7.09 -1.03 34.31
CA ARG A 373 -5.89 -0.63 35.06
C ARG A 373 -4.79 -1.67 34.98
N GLN A 374 -5.12 -2.96 35.16
CA GLN A 374 -4.14 -4.05 35.04
C GLN A 374 -3.53 -4.12 33.64
N ILE A 375 -4.34 -3.94 32.59
CA ILE A 375 -3.83 -3.87 31.22
C ILE A 375 -2.92 -2.65 31.05
N HIS A 376 -3.36 -1.46 31.45
CA HIS A 376 -2.55 -0.24 31.37
C HIS A 376 -1.21 -0.36 32.09
N ASP A 377 -1.19 -0.96 33.28
CA ASP A 377 0.03 -1.19 34.05
C ASP A 377 0.96 -2.17 33.31
N GLY A 378 0.41 -3.22 32.70
CA GLY A 378 1.16 -4.14 31.83
C GLY A 378 1.79 -3.46 30.62
N PHE A 379 1.03 -2.63 29.89
CA PHE A 379 1.57 -1.87 28.76
C PHE A 379 2.59 -0.80 29.19
N SER A 380 2.35 -0.16 30.34
CA SER A 380 3.29 0.81 30.92
C SER A 380 4.59 0.14 31.37
N TYR A 381 4.52 -1.11 31.84
CA TYR A 381 5.69 -1.92 32.21
C TYR A 381 6.56 -2.25 30.99
N ILE A 382 5.95 -2.54 29.84
CA ILE A 382 6.68 -2.73 28.56
C ILE A 382 7.34 -1.40 28.14
N GLY A 383 6.59 -0.30 28.24
CA GLY A 383 7.08 1.05 27.97
C GLY A 383 7.74 1.17 26.60
N ASN A 384 8.93 1.80 26.56
CA ASN A 384 9.67 2.07 25.32
C ASN A 384 10.51 0.89 24.81
N VAL A 385 10.42 -0.29 25.45
CA VAL A 385 11.12 -1.50 24.99
C VAL A 385 10.35 -2.19 23.86
N GLY A 386 9.04 -1.94 23.78
CA GLY A 386 8.17 -2.52 22.75
C GLY A 386 8.28 -1.83 21.39
N PRO A 387 7.66 -2.43 20.35
CA PRO A 387 7.52 -1.79 19.03
C PRO A 387 6.85 -0.42 19.13
N TYR A 388 7.19 0.47 18.18
CA TYR A 388 6.66 1.84 18.13
C TYR A 388 5.12 1.87 18.09
N GLU A 389 4.52 0.92 17.39
CA GLU A 389 3.08 0.75 17.25
C GLU A 389 2.40 0.52 18.61
N VAL A 390 3.02 -0.26 19.49
CA VAL A 390 2.52 -0.51 20.85
C VAL A 390 2.58 0.77 21.69
N SER A 391 3.66 1.55 21.54
CA SER A 391 3.80 2.85 22.20
C SER A 391 2.72 3.85 21.75
N LYS A 392 2.35 3.85 20.46
CA LYS A 392 1.26 4.68 19.93
C LYS A 392 -0.09 4.31 20.56
N LYS A 393 -0.36 3.01 20.71
CA LYS A 393 -1.60 2.51 21.33
C LYS A 393 -1.70 2.83 22.82
N LEU A 394 -0.59 2.99 23.54
CA LEU A 394 -0.59 3.38 24.96
C LEU A 394 -1.29 4.73 25.21
N HIS A 395 -1.23 5.67 24.25
CA HIS A 395 -1.93 6.94 24.36
C HIS A 395 -3.46 6.75 24.34
N THR A 396 -3.98 6.02 23.35
CA THR A 396 -5.41 5.70 23.22
C THR A 396 -5.91 4.84 24.39
N LEU A 397 -5.07 3.94 24.91
CA LEU A 397 -5.36 3.16 26.11
C LEU A 397 -5.57 4.06 27.33
N ARG A 398 -4.70 5.06 27.55
CA ARG A 398 -4.86 6.03 28.65
C ARG A 398 -6.16 6.82 28.55
N GLN A 399 -6.53 7.26 27.35
CA GLN A 399 -7.81 7.93 27.12
C GLN A 399 -9.00 7.01 27.44
N SER A 400 -8.93 5.74 27.02
CA SER A 400 -9.98 4.75 27.29
C SER A 400 -10.12 4.47 28.78
N LEU A 401 -8.99 4.32 29.50
CA LEU A 401 -8.97 4.17 30.95
C LEU A 401 -9.57 5.39 31.66
N GLY A 402 -9.17 6.61 31.28
CA GLY A 402 -9.70 7.84 31.87
C GLY A 402 -11.22 7.93 31.78
N LYS A 403 -11.79 7.61 30.61
CA LYS A 403 -13.25 7.58 30.41
C LYS A 403 -13.96 6.57 31.33
N VAL A 404 -13.37 5.39 31.53
CA VAL A 404 -13.93 4.36 32.41
C VAL A 404 -13.80 4.75 33.89
N GLU A 405 -12.68 5.35 34.29
CA GLU A 405 -12.49 5.83 35.66
C GLU A 405 -13.43 6.98 36.01
N ASP A 406 -13.64 7.92 35.07
CA ASP A 406 -14.60 9.01 35.23
C ASP A 406 -16.04 8.50 35.35
N ALA A 407 -16.39 7.44 34.59
CA ALA A 407 -17.66 6.76 34.72
C ALA A 407 -17.85 6.17 36.13
N CYS A 408 -16.85 5.44 36.62
CA CYS A 408 -16.85 4.85 37.96
C CYS A 408 -16.91 5.92 39.07
N TYR A 409 -16.16 7.01 38.92
CA TYR A 409 -16.17 8.14 39.85
C TYR A 409 -17.57 8.75 39.93
N THR A 410 -18.17 9.01 38.77
CA THR A 410 -19.51 9.61 38.69
C THR A 410 -20.56 8.69 39.31
N LEU A 411 -20.50 7.38 39.06
CA LEU A 411 -21.38 6.40 39.71
C LEU A 411 -21.19 6.37 41.23
N ARG A 412 -19.94 6.41 41.72
CA ARG A 412 -19.64 6.38 43.15
C ARG A 412 -20.17 7.62 43.87
N VAL A 413 -20.00 8.80 43.27
CA VAL A 413 -20.42 10.09 43.87
C VAL A 413 -21.93 10.29 43.73
N ARG A 414 -22.50 10.03 42.55
CA ARG A 414 -23.91 10.35 42.23
C ARG A 414 -24.88 9.18 42.44
N GLY A 415 -24.40 7.95 42.60
CA GLY A 415 -25.23 6.76 42.84
C GLY A 415 -26.04 6.82 44.14
N SER A 416 -25.67 7.71 45.07
CA SER A 416 -26.41 7.98 46.31
C SER A 416 -27.37 9.17 46.21
N GLU A 417 -27.28 10.00 45.17
CA GLU A 417 -27.95 11.30 45.07
C GLU A 417 -28.95 11.40 43.90
N ILE A 418 -28.76 10.64 42.82
CA ILE A 418 -29.53 10.77 41.57
C ILE A 418 -30.28 9.46 41.25
N PRO A 419 -31.59 9.51 40.94
CA PRO A 419 -32.36 8.34 40.50
C PRO A 419 -31.75 7.68 39.25
N GLN A 420 -31.70 6.34 39.21
CA GLN A 420 -31.03 5.53 38.19
C GLN A 420 -31.34 5.94 36.74
N HIS A 421 -32.58 6.34 36.43
CA HIS A 421 -33.00 6.73 35.07
C HIS A 421 -32.42 8.07 34.58
N MET A 422 -31.89 8.93 35.46
CA MET A 422 -31.31 10.24 35.10
C MET A 422 -29.77 10.19 34.95
N LEU A 423 -29.15 9.02 35.19
CA LEU A 423 -27.70 8.86 35.09
C LEU A 423 -27.22 8.90 33.62
N ALA A 424 -27.99 8.35 32.68
CA ALA A 424 -27.64 8.34 31.26
C ALA A 424 -27.49 9.76 30.66
N ASP A 425 -28.33 10.71 31.08
CA ASP A 425 -28.30 12.10 30.62
C ASP A 425 -27.06 12.85 31.15
N VAL A 426 -26.58 12.50 32.35
CA VAL A 426 -25.36 13.07 32.94
C VAL A 426 -24.12 12.69 32.15
N PHE A 427 -24.03 11.44 31.71
CA PHE A 427 -22.88 10.96 30.94
C PHE A 427 -22.90 11.51 29.52
N SER A 428 -24.07 11.62 28.89
CA SER A 428 -24.24 12.19 27.55
C SER A 428 -23.85 13.67 27.49
N ASN A 429 -24.23 14.47 28.50
CA ASN A 429 -23.87 15.89 28.56
C ASN A 429 -22.39 16.16 28.86
N ARG A 430 -21.70 15.25 29.53
CA ARG A 430 -20.29 15.46 29.93
C ARG A 430 -19.30 14.97 28.88
N ALA A 431 -19.67 13.96 28.08
CA ALA A 431 -18.89 13.53 26.91
C ALA A 431 -18.69 14.68 25.91
N ALA A 432 -19.70 15.54 25.72
CA ALA A 432 -19.61 16.72 24.86
C ALA A 432 -18.62 17.79 25.37
N VAL A 433 -18.45 17.92 26.69
CA VAL A 433 -17.55 18.92 27.29
C VAL A 433 -16.08 18.50 27.16
N LEU A 434 -15.79 17.20 27.12
CA LEU A 434 -14.42 16.69 26.97
C LEU A 434 -13.90 16.74 25.53
N GLU A 435 -14.78 16.80 24.53
CA GLU A 435 -14.36 16.98 23.12
C GLU A 435 -13.97 18.43 22.80
N GLU A 436 -14.45 19.42 23.57
CA GLU A 436 -14.10 20.84 23.38
C GLU A 436 -12.73 21.23 23.98
N ASP A 437 -12.23 20.49 24.97
CA ASP A 437 -11.03 20.87 25.73
C ASP A 437 -9.71 20.28 25.14
N ASP A 438 -9.80 19.34 24.19
CA ASP A 438 -8.62 18.70 23.53
C ASP A 438 -8.21 19.40 22.21
N GLY A 439 -8.87 20.52 21.87
CA GLY A 439 -8.57 21.36 20.70
C GLY A 439 -7.45 22.37 20.89
N GLY A 440 -6.71 22.32 22.00
CA GLY A 440 -5.64 23.26 22.26
C GLY A 440 -4.57 22.69 23.18
N VAL A 441 -3.45 22.25 22.59
CA VAL A 441 -2.06 22.61 22.93
C VAL A 441 -1.13 22.09 21.84
#